data_AF-A0A4V2G6G1-F1
#
_entry.id   AF-A0A4V2G6G1-F1
#
_cell.length_a   1.000
_cell.length_b   1.000
_cell.length_c   1.000
_cell.angle_alpha   90.00
_cell.angle_beta   90.00
_cell.angle_gamma   90.00
#
_symmetry.space_group_name_H-M   'P 1'
#
loop_
_entity.id
_entity.type
_entity.pdbx_description
1 polymer ?
#
loop_
_entity_poly.entity_id
_entity_poly.type
_entity_poly.pdbx_seq_one_letter_code
_entity_poly.pdbx_strand_id
1 'polypeptide(L)'
;MNGDEYRAVLRRLTALDATAAAHRAEAVAWHEGRVAAADDAVRAADDAVREAAGAVRAAQRDLEEVDARAAGLWSDFVHRVGPAAERFGRTVPQPAVPRQRGELTTDDYLREVAAKIAYTPPARPLTGATTTVFAMFGVVGGLLGVAAHQLLRWAGTAAGGDWAAGLPVVALIALVLSPVVAVFAAKRVADRRGAELNAAAITTVLVSGLVTAGLLVAALGGG
;
A
#
# COMPACT_ATOMS: atom_id res chain seq x y z
N MET A 1 -74.42 -28.50 -35.89
CA MET A 1 -73.71 -27.21 -35.93
C MET A 1 -74.44 -26.33 -36.93
N ASN A 2 -75.11 -25.29 -36.44
CA ASN A 2 -75.91 -24.39 -37.29
C ASN A 2 -75.01 -23.34 -37.96
N GLY A 3 -75.45 -22.77 -39.09
CA GLY A 3 -74.63 -21.83 -39.89
C GLY A 3 -74.11 -20.62 -39.13
N ASP A 4 -74.82 -20.15 -38.09
CA ASP A 4 -74.40 -19.01 -37.27
C ASP A 4 -73.24 -19.35 -36.32
N GLU A 5 -73.20 -20.58 -35.81
CA GLU A 5 -72.14 -21.08 -34.92
C GLU A 5 -70.81 -21.17 -35.68
N TYR A 6 -70.84 -21.68 -36.92
CA TYR A 6 -69.67 -21.71 -37.80
C TYR A 6 -69.12 -20.30 -38.11
N ARG A 7 -70.00 -19.33 -38.41
CA ARG A 7 -69.58 -17.94 -38.64
C ARG A 7 -68.99 -17.29 -37.38
N ALA A 8 -69.47 -17.65 -36.19
CA ALA A 8 -68.88 -17.19 -34.93
C ALA A 8 -67.47 -17.74 -34.70
N VAL A 9 -67.25 -19.04 -34.97
CA VAL A 9 -65.93 -19.68 -34.89
C VAL A 9 -64.94 -19.05 -35.87
N LEU A 10 -65.35 -18.84 -37.13
CA LEU A 10 -64.50 -18.19 -38.13
C LEU A 10 -64.08 -16.79 -37.69
N ARG A 11 -65.01 -15.95 -37.20
CA ARG A 11 -64.68 -14.62 -36.68
C ARG A 11 -63.72 -14.67 -35.49
N ARG A 12 -63.84 -15.68 -34.63
CA ARG A 12 -62.93 -15.86 -33.50
C ARG A 12 -61.54 -16.28 -33.95
N LEU A 13 -61.44 -17.17 -34.93
CA LEU A 13 -60.17 -17.59 -35.49
C LEU A 13 -59.46 -16.44 -36.21
N THR A 14 -60.18 -15.63 -36.99
CA THR A 14 -59.58 -14.45 -37.65
C THR A 14 -59.13 -13.40 -36.65
N ALA A 15 -59.91 -13.17 -35.58
CA ALA A 15 -59.50 -12.27 -34.50
C ALA A 15 -58.25 -12.80 -33.76
N LEU A 16 -58.16 -14.11 -33.52
CA LEU A 16 -57.00 -14.71 -32.87
C LEU A 16 -55.75 -14.63 -33.74
N ASP A 17 -55.88 -14.84 -35.04
CA ASP A 17 -54.77 -14.71 -35.99
C ASP A 17 -54.27 -13.26 -36.09
N ALA A 18 -55.19 -12.28 -36.11
CA ALA A 18 -54.83 -10.86 -36.06
C ALA A 18 -54.07 -10.50 -34.78
N THR A 19 -54.52 -10.99 -33.61
CA THR A 19 -53.83 -10.79 -32.34
C THR A 19 -52.45 -11.47 -32.33
N ALA A 20 -52.34 -12.69 -32.86
CA ALA A 20 -51.06 -13.39 -32.97
C ALA A 20 -50.09 -12.65 -33.89
N ALA A 21 -50.56 -12.10 -35.02
CA ALA A 21 -49.76 -11.28 -35.92
C ALA A 21 -49.28 -9.99 -35.21
N ALA A 22 -50.13 -9.34 -34.44
CA ALA A 22 -49.75 -8.16 -33.65
C ALA A 22 -48.67 -8.47 -32.63
N HIS A 23 -48.80 -9.56 -31.86
CA HIS A 23 -47.77 -9.95 -30.90
C HIS A 23 -46.44 -10.35 -31.55
N ARG A 24 -46.47 -10.99 -32.73
CA ARG A 24 -45.23 -11.27 -33.48
C ARG A 24 -44.55 -9.97 -33.94
N ALA A 25 -45.32 -9.02 -34.44
CA ALA A 25 -44.79 -7.72 -34.86
C ALA A 25 -44.17 -6.96 -33.68
N GLU A 26 -44.84 -6.97 -32.52
CA GLU A 26 -44.32 -6.36 -31.28
C GLU A 26 -43.03 -7.04 -30.81
N ALA A 27 -42.98 -8.38 -30.83
CA ALA A 27 -41.79 -9.12 -30.44
C ALA A 27 -40.59 -8.84 -31.36
N VAL A 28 -40.83 -8.73 -32.67
CA VAL A 28 -39.79 -8.37 -33.65
C VAL A 28 -39.29 -6.95 -33.37
N ALA A 29 -40.20 -5.98 -33.24
CA ALA A 29 -39.82 -4.59 -32.96
C ALA A 29 -39.04 -4.44 -31.64
N TRP A 30 -39.45 -5.17 -30.59
CA TRP A 30 -38.72 -5.22 -29.33
C TRP A 30 -37.31 -5.82 -29.49
N HIS A 31 -37.19 -6.94 -30.21
CA HIS A 31 -35.90 -7.58 -30.44
C HIS A 31 -34.95 -6.69 -31.26
N GLU A 32 -35.45 -6.09 -32.34
CA GLU A 32 -34.69 -5.14 -33.16
C GLU A 32 -34.22 -3.94 -32.32
N GLY A 33 -35.09 -3.38 -31.48
CA GLY A 33 -34.71 -2.31 -30.54
C GLY A 33 -33.64 -2.75 -29.54
N ARG A 34 -33.69 -4.01 -29.07
CA ARG A 34 -32.67 -4.56 -28.18
C ARG A 34 -31.32 -4.76 -28.86
N VAL A 35 -31.31 -5.25 -30.11
CA VAL A 35 -30.10 -5.40 -30.92
C VAL A 35 -29.49 -4.03 -31.20
N ALA A 36 -30.28 -3.07 -31.67
CA ALA A 36 -29.79 -1.71 -31.94
C ALA A 36 -29.16 -1.06 -30.71
N ALA A 37 -29.80 -1.15 -29.55
CA ALA A 37 -29.27 -0.62 -28.29
C ALA A 37 -27.98 -1.34 -27.84
N ALA A 38 -27.86 -2.64 -28.10
CA ALA A 38 -26.62 -3.37 -27.81
C ALA A 38 -25.49 -2.94 -28.75
N ASP A 39 -25.77 -2.77 -30.04
CA ASP A 39 -24.80 -2.31 -31.03
C ASP A 39 -24.32 -0.89 -30.74
N ASP A 40 -25.21 0.00 -30.30
CA ASP A 40 -24.86 1.35 -29.84
C ASP A 40 -23.92 1.29 -28.62
N ALA A 41 -24.22 0.44 -27.64
CA ALA A 41 -23.39 0.27 -26.45
C ALA A 41 -22.00 -0.28 -26.78
N VAL A 42 -21.91 -1.25 -27.70
CA VAL A 42 -20.62 -1.79 -28.18
C VAL A 42 -19.82 -0.72 -28.90
N ARG A 43 -20.45 0.03 -29.81
CA ARG A 43 -19.78 1.14 -30.51
C ARG A 43 -19.24 2.20 -29.55
N ALA A 44 -20.03 2.59 -28.54
CA ALA A 44 -19.58 3.53 -27.52
C ALA A 44 -18.40 3.01 -26.69
N ALA A 45 -18.40 1.71 -26.36
CA ALA A 45 -17.27 1.08 -25.67
C ALA A 45 -16.01 1.06 -26.53
N ASP A 46 -16.13 0.74 -27.82
CA ASP A 46 -15.01 0.75 -28.77
C ASP A 46 -14.42 2.15 -28.97
N ASP A 47 -15.27 3.18 -29.02
CA ASP A 47 -14.84 4.58 -29.03
C ASP A 47 -14.03 4.92 -27.76
N ALA A 48 -14.55 4.55 -26.58
CA ALA A 48 -13.87 4.80 -25.31
C ALA A 48 -12.51 4.09 -25.21
N VAL A 49 -12.42 2.83 -25.69
CA VAL A 49 -11.15 2.09 -25.75
C VAL A 49 -10.16 2.77 -26.69
N ARG A 50 -10.61 3.22 -27.86
CA ARG A 50 -9.76 3.95 -28.82
C ARG A 50 -9.26 5.27 -28.24
N GLU A 51 -10.11 6.01 -27.54
CA GLU A 51 -9.75 7.25 -26.85
C GLU A 51 -8.71 6.99 -25.76
N ALA A 52 -8.96 6.02 -24.87
CA ALA A 52 -8.03 5.65 -23.81
C ALA A 52 -6.68 5.19 -24.37
N ALA A 53 -6.67 4.38 -25.42
CA ALA A 53 -5.43 3.99 -26.10
C ALA A 53 -4.69 5.18 -26.73
N GLY A 54 -5.43 6.17 -27.25
CA GLY A 54 -4.89 7.44 -27.69
C GLY A 54 -4.21 8.21 -26.57
N ALA A 55 -4.88 8.34 -25.43
CA ALA A 55 -4.38 9.03 -24.24
C ALA A 55 -3.13 8.35 -23.66
N VAL A 56 -3.10 7.03 -23.58
CA VAL A 56 -1.92 6.27 -23.12
C VAL A 56 -0.72 6.53 -24.03
N ARG A 57 -0.90 6.48 -25.35
CA ARG A 57 0.18 6.79 -26.30
C ARG A 57 0.66 8.23 -26.19
N ALA A 58 -0.24 9.18 -25.92
CA ALA A 58 0.15 10.57 -25.67
C ALA A 58 1.00 10.70 -24.40
N ALA A 59 0.53 10.15 -23.29
CA ALA A 59 1.25 10.16 -22.02
C ALA A 59 2.63 9.48 -22.11
N GLN A 60 2.74 8.39 -22.88
CA GLN A 60 4.03 7.74 -23.14
C GLN A 60 5.00 8.65 -23.90
N ARG A 61 4.53 9.36 -24.94
CA ARG A 61 5.37 10.34 -25.66
C ARG A 61 5.82 11.49 -24.76
N ASP A 62 4.92 12.01 -23.93
CA ASP A 62 5.24 13.09 -22.99
C ASP A 62 6.31 12.62 -21.98
N LEU A 63 6.19 11.39 -21.48
CA LEU A 63 7.20 10.78 -20.60
C LEU A 63 8.55 10.63 -21.31
N GLU A 64 8.56 10.14 -22.55
CA GLU A 64 9.78 10.01 -23.36
C GLU A 64 10.46 11.35 -23.60
N GLU A 65 9.68 12.42 -23.83
CA GLU A 65 10.19 13.79 -23.98
C GLU A 65 10.82 14.30 -22.67
N VAL A 66 10.14 14.09 -21.54
CA VAL A 66 10.65 14.46 -20.22
C VAL A 66 11.94 13.72 -19.91
N ASP A 67 12.00 12.41 -20.15
CA ASP A 67 13.19 11.59 -19.94
C ASP A 67 14.36 12.05 -20.85
N ALA A 68 14.08 12.35 -22.13
CA ALA A 68 15.08 12.89 -23.05
C ALA A 68 15.62 14.24 -22.58
N ARG A 69 14.73 15.13 -22.11
CA ARG A 69 15.10 16.43 -21.56
C ARG A 69 15.91 16.31 -20.27
N ALA A 70 15.53 15.41 -19.37
CA ALA A 70 16.26 15.12 -18.14
C ALA A 70 17.67 14.59 -18.44
N ALA A 71 17.80 13.68 -19.41
CA ALA A 71 19.11 13.19 -19.86
C ALA A 71 19.98 14.31 -20.44
N GLY A 72 19.41 15.22 -21.24
CA GLY A 72 20.11 16.40 -21.75
C GLY A 72 20.61 17.32 -20.63
N LEU A 73 19.74 17.67 -19.68
CA LEU A 73 20.10 18.48 -18.52
C LEU A 73 21.17 17.83 -17.65
N TRP A 74 21.13 16.50 -17.49
CA TRP A 74 22.15 15.77 -16.76
C TRP A 74 23.50 15.80 -17.49
N SER A 75 23.50 15.62 -18.81
CA SER A 75 24.71 15.73 -19.64
C SER A 75 25.34 17.12 -19.50
N ASP A 76 24.53 18.18 -19.57
CA ASP A 76 24.98 19.56 -19.38
C ASP A 76 25.55 19.79 -17.98
N PHE A 77 24.90 19.25 -16.94
CA PHE A 77 25.38 19.32 -15.56
C PHE A 77 26.75 18.63 -15.41
N VAL A 78 26.90 17.41 -15.91
CA VAL A 78 28.16 16.66 -15.86
C VAL A 78 29.27 17.40 -16.62
N HIS A 79 28.96 17.98 -17.79
CA HIS A 79 29.92 18.76 -18.56
C HIS A 79 30.38 20.03 -17.81
N ARG A 80 29.45 20.71 -17.13
CA ARG A 80 29.72 21.98 -16.44
C ARG A 80 30.40 21.79 -15.08
N VAL A 81 30.13 20.70 -14.37
CA VAL A 81 30.67 20.41 -13.02
C VAL A 81 31.93 19.52 -13.06
N GLY A 82 32.13 18.76 -14.14
CA GLY A 82 33.34 17.97 -14.34
C GLY A 82 33.52 16.84 -13.31
N PRO A 83 34.74 16.56 -12.81
CA PRO A 83 35.01 15.45 -11.89
C PRO A 83 34.19 15.50 -10.59
N ALA A 84 33.78 16.68 -10.13
CA ALA A 84 32.93 16.81 -8.95
C ALA A 84 31.49 16.28 -9.15
N ALA A 85 31.09 15.97 -10.39
CA ALA A 85 29.84 15.28 -10.68
C ALA A 85 29.90 13.78 -10.34
N GLU A 86 31.10 13.18 -10.23
CA GLU A 86 31.26 11.75 -9.91
C GLU A 86 30.62 11.37 -8.57
N ARG A 87 30.59 12.29 -7.60
CA ARG A 87 29.96 12.07 -6.29
C ARG A 87 28.44 11.91 -6.35
N PHE A 88 27.81 12.32 -7.46
CA PHE A 88 26.38 12.19 -7.72
C PHE A 88 26.07 11.03 -8.69
N GLY A 89 27.08 10.25 -9.08
CA GLY A 89 26.98 9.14 -10.03
C GLY A 89 27.29 9.58 -11.47
N ARG A 90 28.19 8.86 -12.16
CA ARG A 90 28.49 9.10 -13.58
C ARG A 90 27.39 8.65 -14.54
N THR A 91 26.48 7.82 -14.07
CA THR A 91 25.43 7.20 -14.88
C THR A 91 24.26 8.15 -15.05
N VAL A 92 23.88 8.38 -16.31
CA VAL A 92 22.65 9.08 -16.70
C VAL A 92 21.46 8.51 -15.92
N PRO A 93 20.53 9.35 -15.41
CA PRO A 93 19.30 8.87 -14.80
C PRO A 93 18.66 7.81 -15.69
N GLN A 94 18.36 6.65 -15.10
CA GLN A 94 17.67 5.59 -15.84
C GLN A 94 16.27 6.11 -16.21
N PRO A 95 15.79 5.89 -17.46
CA PRO A 95 14.44 6.24 -17.86
C PRO A 95 13.42 5.65 -16.87
N ALA A 96 12.35 6.40 -16.57
CA ALA A 96 11.32 5.93 -15.65
C ALA A 96 10.59 4.68 -16.18
N VAL A 97 10.52 4.56 -17.50
CA VAL A 97 10.07 3.35 -18.20
C VAL A 97 11.24 2.81 -19.02
N PRO A 98 11.76 1.60 -18.71
CA PRO A 98 12.79 0.97 -19.53
C PRO A 98 12.31 0.90 -20.98
N ARG A 99 13.09 1.44 -21.93
CA ARG A 99 12.81 1.27 -23.36
C ARG A 99 12.75 -0.23 -23.64
N GLN A 100 11.55 -0.76 -23.87
CA GLN A 100 11.35 -2.13 -24.31
C GLN A 100 11.92 -2.27 -25.72
N ARG A 101 13.23 -2.54 -25.83
CA ARG A 101 13.80 -3.05 -27.08
C ARG A 101 13.54 -4.55 -27.12
N GLY A 102 12.37 -4.94 -27.58
CA GLY A 102 12.03 -6.34 -27.87
C GLY A 102 10.55 -6.63 -27.72
N GLU A 103 10.05 -7.58 -28.52
CA GLU A 103 8.73 -8.22 -28.46
C GLU A 103 8.52 -8.98 -27.13
N LEU A 104 8.61 -8.28 -26.00
CA LEU A 104 8.25 -8.87 -24.71
C LEU A 104 6.73 -8.96 -24.66
N THR A 105 6.24 -10.19 -24.60
CA THR A 105 4.82 -10.47 -24.55
C THR A 105 4.25 -10.07 -23.18
N THR A 106 2.94 -9.83 -23.11
CA THR A 106 2.24 -9.58 -21.84
C THR A 106 2.56 -10.65 -20.78
N ASP A 107 2.73 -11.90 -21.21
CA ASP A 107 3.08 -13.02 -20.33
C ASP A 107 4.48 -12.89 -19.72
N ASP A 108 5.44 -12.29 -20.43
CA ASP A 108 6.78 -12.04 -19.90
C ASP A 108 6.76 -10.95 -18.83
N TYR A 109 5.93 -9.93 -19.02
CA TYR A 109 5.68 -8.90 -18.00
C TYR A 109 5.04 -9.46 -16.74
N LEU A 110 4.01 -10.30 -16.89
CA LEU A 110 3.36 -10.95 -15.76
C LEU A 110 4.32 -11.91 -15.05
N ARG A 111 5.19 -12.61 -15.77
CA ARG A 111 6.22 -13.48 -15.19
C ARG A 111 7.29 -12.70 -14.45
N GLU A 112 7.70 -11.53 -14.96
CA GLU A 112 8.64 -10.65 -14.26
C GLU A 112 8.02 -10.06 -12.98
N VAL A 113 6.75 -9.63 -13.04
CA VAL A 113 6.03 -9.15 -11.86
C VAL A 113 5.83 -10.28 -10.85
N ALA A 114 5.45 -11.47 -11.30
CA ALA A 114 5.35 -12.64 -10.43
C ALA A 114 6.71 -13.00 -9.82
N ALA A 115 7.80 -12.90 -10.59
CA ALA A 115 9.16 -13.12 -10.08
C ALA A 115 9.58 -12.04 -9.07
N LYS A 116 9.23 -10.76 -9.30
CA LYS A 116 9.50 -9.65 -8.37
C LYS A 116 8.67 -9.74 -7.09
N ILE A 117 7.42 -10.21 -7.17
CA ILE A 117 6.56 -10.45 -6.01
C ILE A 117 7.02 -11.69 -5.24
N ALA A 118 7.43 -12.75 -5.94
CA ALA A 118 8.00 -13.95 -5.33
C ALA A 118 9.40 -13.70 -4.74
N TYR A 119 10.12 -12.69 -5.24
CA TYR A 119 11.39 -12.27 -4.70
C TYR A 119 11.22 -11.59 -3.34
N THR A 120 11.32 -12.40 -2.29
CA THR A 120 11.57 -11.89 -0.94
C THR A 120 13.06 -11.54 -0.87
N PRO A 121 13.45 -10.26 -0.76
CA PRO A 121 14.86 -9.89 -0.67
C PRO A 121 15.50 -10.61 0.51
N PRO A 122 16.68 -11.23 0.37
CA PRO A 122 17.36 -11.86 1.48
C PRO A 122 17.65 -10.80 2.54
N ALA A 123 17.24 -11.07 3.78
CA ALA A 123 17.42 -10.16 4.91
C ALA A 123 18.88 -9.69 4.95
N ARG A 124 19.10 -8.39 4.66
CA ARG A 124 20.45 -7.83 4.70
C ARG A 124 21.02 -8.05 6.10
N PRO A 125 22.24 -8.61 6.23
CA PRO A 125 22.84 -8.81 7.53
C PRO A 125 22.97 -7.45 8.22
N LEU A 126 22.47 -7.38 9.46
CA LEU A 126 22.53 -6.18 10.28
C LEU A 126 24.00 -5.76 10.41
N THR A 127 24.36 -4.66 9.76
CA THR A 127 25.66 -4.02 9.96
C THR A 127 25.73 -3.52 11.41
N GLY A 128 26.89 -3.64 12.06
CA GLY A 128 27.05 -3.31 13.49
C GLY A 128 26.61 -1.88 13.88
N ALA A 129 26.57 -0.96 12.91
CA ALA A 129 26.02 0.38 13.09
C ALA A 129 24.52 0.37 13.49
N THR A 130 23.73 -0.54 12.93
CA THR A 130 22.28 -0.62 13.19
C THR A 130 22.01 -1.15 14.60
N THR A 131 22.78 -2.16 15.04
CA THR A 131 22.76 -2.69 16.40
C THR A 131 23.09 -1.61 17.44
N THR A 132 24.02 -0.71 17.11
CA THR A 132 24.41 0.40 17.99
C THR A 132 23.27 1.41 18.17
N VAL A 133 22.55 1.73 17.10
CA VAL A 133 21.38 2.63 17.16
C VAL A 133 20.25 2.01 17.99
N PHE A 134 20.00 0.72 17.82
CA PHE A 134 18.99 0.01 18.63
C PHE A 134 19.37 -0.04 20.12
N ALA A 135 20.65 -0.27 20.44
CA ALA A 135 21.14 -0.23 21.82
C ALA A 135 20.93 1.15 22.46
N MET A 136 21.21 2.24 21.73
CA MET A 136 20.96 3.61 22.19
C MET A 136 19.48 3.84 22.53
N PHE A 137 18.55 3.40 21.67
CA PHE A 137 17.12 3.51 21.95
C PHE A 137 16.69 2.73 23.19
N GLY A 138 17.25 1.54 23.41
CA GLY A 138 17.01 0.76 24.63
C GLY A 138 17.47 1.48 25.89
N VAL A 139 18.65 2.11 25.85
CA VAL A 139 19.20 2.91 26.96
C VAL A 139 18.31 4.12 27.26
N VAL A 140 17.88 4.87 26.23
CA VAL A 140 17.00 6.02 26.38
C VAL A 140 15.63 5.60 26.96
N GLY A 141 15.05 4.51 26.48
CA GLY A 141 13.80 3.96 27.02
C GLY A 141 13.92 3.53 28.48
N GLY A 142 15.04 2.93 28.86
CA GLY A 142 15.33 2.59 30.27
C GLY A 142 15.41 3.82 31.17
N LEU A 143 16.12 4.87 30.74
CA LEU A 143 16.24 6.13 31.48
C LEU A 143 14.88 6.81 31.69
N LEU A 144 14.05 6.85 30.64
CA LEU A 144 12.70 7.42 30.72
C LEU A 144 11.80 6.62 31.67
N GLY A 145 11.93 5.30 31.68
CA GLY A 145 11.19 4.44 32.61
C GLY A 145 11.54 4.71 34.06
N VAL A 146 12.83 4.86 34.39
CA VAL A 146 13.29 5.19 35.75
C VAL A 146 12.82 6.58 36.18
N ALA A 147 12.90 7.56 35.29
CA ALA A 147 12.40 8.91 35.57
C ALA A 147 10.89 8.92 35.85
N ALA A 148 10.10 8.19 35.04
CA ALA A 148 8.66 8.05 35.25
C ALA A 148 8.33 7.33 36.57
N HIS A 149 9.08 6.28 36.93
CA HIS A 149 8.93 5.55 38.19
C HIS A 149 9.17 6.45 39.41
N GLN A 150 10.22 7.28 39.37
CA GLN A 150 10.55 8.20 40.45
C GLN A 150 9.52 9.33 40.59
N LEU A 151 9.05 9.88 39.46
CA LEU A 151 7.99 10.90 39.46
C LEU A 151 6.68 10.37 40.02
N LEU A 152 6.28 9.15 39.65
CA LEU A 152 5.09 8.50 40.22
C LEU A 152 5.27 8.23 41.72
N ARG A 153 6.43 7.75 42.16
CA ARG A 153 6.69 7.55 43.59
C ARG A 153 6.57 8.82 44.39
N TRP A 154 7.17 9.91 43.90
CA TRP A 154 7.11 11.21 44.56
C TRP A 154 5.68 11.79 44.59
N ALA A 155 4.93 11.64 43.51
CA ALA A 155 3.52 12.03 43.46
C ALA A 155 2.65 11.21 44.42
N GLY A 156 2.95 9.92 44.59
CA GLY A 156 2.23 9.03 45.49
C GLY A 156 2.48 9.32 46.97
N THR A 157 3.70 9.71 47.35
CA THR A 157 4.00 10.14 48.72
C THR A 157 3.39 11.50 49.06
N ALA A 158 3.22 12.37 48.06
CA ALA A 158 2.60 13.69 48.23
C ALA A 158 1.05 13.64 48.29
N ALA A 159 0.41 12.67 47.64
CA ALA A 159 -1.05 12.62 47.51
C ALA A 159 -1.79 11.99 48.72
N GLY A 160 -1.18 11.02 49.41
CA GLY A 160 -1.78 10.34 50.59
C GLY A 160 -3.06 9.52 50.31
N GLY A 161 -3.42 8.58 51.20
CA GLY A 161 -4.65 7.76 51.11
C GLY A 161 -4.53 6.50 50.25
N ASP A 162 -5.66 5.96 49.73
CA ASP A 162 -5.74 4.72 48.91
C ASP A 162 -4.81 4.73 47.68
N TRP A 163 -4.43 5.91 47.20
CA TRP A 163 -3.45 6.12 46.13
C TRP A 163 -2.04 5.67 46.51
N ALA A 164 -1.66 5.75 47.79
CA ALA A 164 -0.35 5.29 48.27
C ALA A 164 -0.16 3.78 48.12
N ALA A 165 -1.25 2.99 48.14
CA ALA A 165 -1.21 1.54 47.92
C ALA A 165 -1.24 1.16 46.43
N GLY A 166 -1.91 1.94 45.57
CA GLY A 166 -2.07 1.65 44.15
C GLY A 166 -0.93 2.16 43.25
N LEU A 167 -0.33 3.30 43.58
CA LEU A 167 0.72 3.93 42.76
C LEU A 167 2.00 3.09 42.53
N PRO A 168 2.48 2.28 43.49
CA PRO A 168 3.64 1.42 43.25
C PRO A 168 3.43 0.42 42.11
N VAL A 169 2.21 -0.10 41.97
CA VAL A 169 1.83 -1.05 40.90
C VAL A 169 1.79 -0.33 39.55
N VAL A 170 1.25 0.89 39.50
CA VAL A 170 1.21 1.72 38.28
C VAL A 170 2.61 2.13 37.84
N ALA A 171 3.50 2.43 38.79
CA ALA A 171 4.89 2.76 38.51
C ALA A 171 5.66 1.56 37.91
N LEU A 172 5.41 0.35 38.41
CA LEU A 172 5.95 -0.89 37.84
C LEU A 172 5.41 -1.15 36.42
N ILE A 173 4.11 -0.94 36.19
CA ILE A 173 3.51 -1.07 34.86
C ILE A 173 4.14 -0.07 33.89
N ALA A 174 4.31 1.20 34.30
CA ALA A 174 4.95 2.23 33.48
C ALA A 174 6.43 1.90 33.16
N LEU A 175 7.17 1.36 34.13
CA LEU A 175 8.55 0.91 33.96
C LEU A 175 8.64 -0.22 32.92
N VAL A 176 7.72 -1.19 32.98
CA VAL A 176 7.66 -2.34 32.05
C VAL A 176 7.13 -1.92 30.67
N LEU A 177 6.27 -0.90 30.58
CA LEU A 177 5.74 -0.42 29.30
C LEU A 177 6.74 0.44 28.52
N SER A 178 7.67 1.12 29.20
CA SER A 178 8.63 2.04 28.55
C SER A 178 9.47 1.38 27.44
N PRO A 179 10.06 0.18 27.64
CA PRO A 179 10.76 -0.55 26.58
C PRO A 179 9.86 -0.89 25.39
N VAL A 180 8.58 -1.18 25.63
CA VAL A 180 7.61 -1.52 24.57
C VAL A 180 7.33 -0.30 23.70
N VAL A 181 7.11 0.87 24.30
CA VAL A 181 6.91 2.13 23.56
C VAL A 181 8.17 2.51 22.77
N ALA A 182 9.35 2.28 23.32
CA ALA A 182 10.62 2.50 22.63
C ALA A 182 10.78 1.61 21.38
N VAL A 183 10.35 0.33 21.46
CA VAL A 183 10.32 -0.58 20.30
C VAL A 183 9.35 -0.07 19.21
N PHE A 184 8.18 0.45 19.59
CA PHE A 184 7.25 1.03 18.61
C PHE A 184 7.81 2.30 17.93
N ALA A 185 8.50 3.17 18.67
CA ALA A 185 9.15 4.33 18.10
C ALA A 185 10.30 3.94 17.16
N ALA A 186 11.11 2.96 17.55
CA ALA A 186 12.20 2.42 16.73
C ALA A 186 11.66 1.77 15.44
N LYS A 187 10.57 1.01 15.54
CA LYS A 187 9.86 0.42 14.39
C LYS A 187 9.33 1.50 13.45
N ARG A 188 8.69 2.55 13.97
CA ARG A 188 8.18 3.67 13.16
C ARG A 188 9.28 4.41 12.39
N VAL A 189 10.47 4.54 12.98
CA VAL A 189 11.64 5.15 12.33
C VAL A 189 12.23 4.24 11.27
N ALA A 190 12.24 2.92 11.49
CA ALA A 190 12.72 1.94 10.53
C ALA A 190 11.76 1.75 9.34
N ASP A 191 10.45 1.73 9.58
CA ASP A 191 9.42 1.67 8.54
C ASP A 191 9.50 2.90 7.61
N ARG A 192 9.79 4.08 8.17
CA ARG A 192 10.06 5.29 7.36
C ARG A 192 11.33 5.21 6.51
N ARG A 193 12.25 4.31 6.83
CA ARG A 193 13.51 4.10 6.10
C ARG A 193 13.49 2.82 5.24
N GLY A 194 12.37 2.11 5.17
CA GLY A 194 12.23 0.88 4.38
C GLY A 194 13.11 -0.28 4.86
N ALA A 195 13.43 -0.33 6.16
CA ALA A 195 14.24 -1.39 6.75
C ALA A 195 13.36 -2.38 7.53
N GLU A 196 13.35 -3.65 7.15
CA GLU A 196 12.62 -4.71 7.87
C GLU A 196 13.24 -4.96 9.25
N LEU A 197 12.44 -4.76 10.32
CA LEU A 197 12.84 -5.14 11.67
C LEU A 197 12.82 -6.67 11.81
N ASN A 198 14.00 -7.28 11.78
CA ASN A 198 14.17 -8.69 12.10
C ASN A 198 13.88 -8.93 13.60
N ALA A 199 13.25 -10.06 13.95
CA ALA A 199 12.84 -10.41 15.32
C ALA A 199 14.00 -10.36 16.32
N ALA A 200 15.23 -10.65 15.86
CA ALA A 200 16.44 -10.52 16.66
C ALA A 200 16.72 -9.08 17.14
N ALA A 201 16.43 -8.06 16.32
CA ALA A 201 16.63 -6.66 16.69
C ALA A 201 15.64 -6.22 17.78
N ILE A 202 14.39 -6.71 17.71
CA ILE A 202 13.37 -6.48 18.74
C ILE A 202 13.81 -7.11 20.06
N THR A 203 14.32 -8.35 20.02
CA THR A 203 14.85 -9.04 21.20
C THR A 203 16.01 -8.28 21.85
N THR A 204 16.94 -7.76 21.05
CA THR A 204 18.09 -7.00 21.59
C THR A 204 17.67 -5.71 22.28
N VAL A 205 16.72 -4.96 21.71
CA VAL A 205 16.20 -3.72 22.34
C VAL A 205 15.45 -4.04 23.63
N LEU A 206 14.64 -5.10 23.63
CA LEU A 206 13.89 -5.52 24.82
C LEU A 206 14.84 -5.97 25.94
N VAL A 207 15.80 -6.84 25.63
CA VAL A 207 16.75 -7.35 26.62
C VAL A 207 17.62 -6.21 27.16
N SER A 208 18.14 -5.30 26.31
CA SER A 208 18.98 -4.21 26.80
C SER A 208 18.18 -3.21 27.64
N GLY A 209 16.94 -2.89 27.24
CA GLY A 209 16.04 -2.01 28.00
C GLY A 209 15.69 -2.60 29.36
N LEU A 210 15.37 -3.89 29.42
CA LEU A 210 15.01 -4.58 30.66
C LEU A 210 16.20 -4.71 31.61
N VAL A 211 17.38 -5.05 31.09
CA VAL A 211 18.61 -5.15 31.89
C VAL A 211 19.00 -3.78 32.46
N THR A 212 18.92 -2.73 31.64
CA THR A 212 19.24 -1.36 32.08
C THR A 212 18.27 -0.87 33.14
N ALA A 213 16.96 -1.08 32.94
CA ALA A 213 15.94 -0.71 33.93
C ALA A 213 16.10 -1.51 35.24
N GLY A 214 16.33 -2.83 35.14
CA GLY A 214 16.56 -3.69 36.31
C GLY A 214 17.80 -3.29 37.10
N LEU A 215 18.92 -2.99 36.41
CA LEU A 215 20.15 -2.50 37.05
C LEU A 215 19.95 -1.16 37.75
N LEU A 216 19.26 -0.20 37.11
CA LEU A 216 19.01 1.11 37.71
C LEU A 216 18.08 1.01 38.92
N VAL A 217 17.05 0.16 38.87
CA VAL A 217 16.16 -0.07 40.02
C VAL A 217 16.90 -0.78 41.16
N ALA A 218 17.78 -1.75 40.87
CA ALA A 218 18.59 -2.40 41.89
C ALA A 218 19.60 -1.43 42.54
N ALA A 219 20.22 -0.56 41.74
CA ALA A 219 21.17 0.44 42.22
C ALA A 219 20.51 1.56 43.04
N LEU A 220 19.28 1.95 42.68
CA LEU A 220 18.54 3.05 43.35
C LEU A 220 17.63 2.57 44.49
N GLY A 221 17.27 1.29 44.54
CA GLY A 221 16.38 0.71 45.55
C GLY A 221 17.09 -0.06 46.66
N GLY A 222 18.42 -0.22 46.58
CA GLY A 222 19.26 -0.90 47.58
C GLY A 222 19.92 0.04 48.61
N GLY A 223 19.43 1.28 48.74
CA GLY A 223 19.89 2.27 49.73
C GLY A 223 18.81 2.63 50.73
#